data_AF-A0A7K5V7I7-F1
#
_entry.id   AF-A0A7K5V7I7-F1
#
_cell.length_a   1.000
_cell.length_b   1.000
_cell.length_c   1.000
_cell.angle_alpha   90.00
_cell.angle_beta   90.00
_cell.angle_gamma   90.00
#
_symmetry.space_group_name_H-M   'P 1'
#
loop_
_entity.id
_entity.type
_entity.pdbx_description
1 polymer ?
#
loop_
_entity_poly.entity_id
_entity_poly.type
_entity_poly.pdbx_seq_one_letter_code
_entity_poly.pdbx_strand_id
1 'polypeptide(L)'
;TQSNQNCSSPDIPFKSTFYATTYTLIFIPGLLANSAALWVLCRYISRKSKAVIFMINLAVADLAHVLSLPLRIYYYINHSWPFGNFLCLLCFYLKYLNMYASICFLSCISIQRYFFLYHPFRAKDWKRRYDVAISALVWLLVGMACLPFPIMRSHGLDNNSNACFADLQVKPIESKVGTVLMTGTAELLGFVGPLITILYCTWKTRDSIRGFHIPQENSGERQKALRMVSMCAIVFCVCFAPYHINFFFYMLVKEKVITDCFLSTITLYTQPFCLSLASLDCCLDPIIYFFMTSEFQEQISRHSSMAIRSRLMSKESASSM
;
A
#
# COMPACT_ATOMS: atom_id res chain seq x y z
N THR A 1 -21.09 -7.43 -40.55
CA THR A 1 -22.19 -7.79 -39.63
C THR A 1 -21.68 -7.66 -38.20
N GLN A 2 -21.89 -6.50 -37.58
CA GLN A 2 -21.61 -6.28 -36.16
C GLN A 2 -22.67 -7.04 -35.35
N SER A 3 -22.33 -8.20 -34.82
CA SER A 3 -23.13 -8.82 -33.77
C SER A 3 -23.02 -7.91 -32.54
N ASN A 4 -24.15 -7.34 -32.12
CA ASN A 4 -24.33 -6.84 -30.75
C ASN A 4 -24.17 -8.03 -29.79
N GLN A 5 -22.93 -8.43 -29.50
CA GLN A 5 -22.66 -9.31 -28.38
C GLN A 5 -22.76 -8.45 -27.12
N ASN A 6 -23.95 -8.42 -26.52
CA ASN A 6 -24.08 -8.04 -25.12
C ASN A 6 -23.27 -9.06 -24.31
N CYS A 7 -22.03 -8.72 -23.97
CA CYS A 7 -21.25 -9.51 -23.04
C CYS A 7 -21.99 -9.47 -21.69
N SER A 8 -22.57 -10.59 -21.27
CA SER A 8 -23.11 -10.73 -19.92
C SER A 8 -21.98 -10.46 -18.92
N SER A 9 -22.22 -9.58 -17.94
CA SER A 9 -21.25 -9.40 -16.86
C SER A 9 -21.02 -10.76 -16.17
N PRO A 10 -19.76 -11.20 -15.98
CA PRO A 10 -19.49 -12.48 -15.36
C PRO A 10 -20.09 -12.49 -13.95
N ASP A 11 -20.82 -13.55 -13.62
CA ASP A 11 -21.21 -13.81 -12.24
C ASP A 11 -19.96 -14.24 -11.47
N ILE A 12 -19.65 -13.55 -10.37
CA ILE A 12 -18.45 -13.79 -9.55
C ILE A 12 -18.91 -14.17 -8.14
N PRO A 13 -19.48 -15.37 -7.95
CA PRO A 13 -20.15 -15.76 -6.72
C PRO A 13 -19.19 -15.82 -5.52
N PHE A 14 -17.90 -16.05 -5.77
CA PHE A 14 -16.87 -16.12 -4.72
C PHE A 14 -16.36 -14.74 -4.26
N LYS A 15 -16.72 -13.63 -4.92
CA LYS A 15 -16.17 -12.29 -4.68
C LYS A 15 -16.25 -11.88 -3.21
N SER A 16 -17.43 -12.00 -2.60
CA SER A 16 -17.65 -11.58 -1.22
C SER A 16 -16.92 -12.49 -0.23
N THR A 17 -17.04 -13.80 -0.37
CA THR A 17 -16.31 -14.78 0.45
C THR A 17 -14.80 -14.58 0.37
N PHE A 18 -14.28 -14.30 -0.83
CA PHE A 18 -12.85 -14.04 -1.05
C PHE A 18 -12.40 -12.77 -0.32
N TYR A 19 -13.09 -11.64 -0.50
CA TYR A 19 -12.76 -10.40 0.22
C TYR A 19 -12.85 -10.55 1.74
N ALA A 20 -13.91 -11.19 2.25
CA ALA A 20 -14.06 -11.43 3.68
C ALA A 20 -12.88 -12.26 4.23
N THR A 21 -12.50 -13.32 3.52
CA THR A 21 -11.39 -14.20 3.92
C THR A 21 -10.06 -13.45 3.88
N THR A 22 -9.73 -12.80 2.77
CA THR A 22 -8.44 -12.11 2.62
C THR A 22 -8.32 -10.94 3.59
N TYR A 23 -9.37 -10.13 3.77
CA TYR A 23 -9.33 -9.02 4.72
C TYR A 23 -9.24 -9.48 6.17
N THR A 24 -9.86 -10.61 6.54
CA THR A 24 -9.68 -11.20 7.88
C THR A 24 -8.23 -11.64 8.11
N LEU A 25 -7.61 -12.27 7.11
CA LEU A 25 -6.21 -12.68 7.17
C LEU A 25 -5.24 -11.50 7.22
N ILE A 26 -5.60 -10.36 6.63
CA ILE A 26 -4.78 -9.14 6.64
C ILE A 26 -4.95 -8.35 7.95
N PHE A 27 -6.16 -8.32 8.50
CA PHE A 27 -6.51 -7.44 9.63
C PHE A 27 -5.62 -7.67 10.86
N ILE A 28 -5.54 -8.91 11.35
CA ILE A 28 -4.81 -9.21 12.59
C ILE A 28 -3.29 -8.97 12.43
N PRO A 29 -2.61 -9.53 11.41
CA PRO A 29 -1.18 -9.29 11.23
C PRO A 29 -0.87 -7.83 10.94
N GLY A 30 -1.66 -7.18 10.07
CA GLY A 30 -1.48 -5.76 9.73
C GLY A 30 -1.62 -4.85 10.95
N LEU A 31 -2.60 -5.11 11.83
CA LEU A 31 -2.81 -4.30 13.02
C LEU A 31 -1.66 -4.45 14.01
N LEU A 32 -1.29 -5.70 14.33
CA LEU A 32 -0.24 -5.99 15.29
C LEU A 32 1.13 -5.51 14.80
N ALA A 33 1.48 -5.82 13.55
CA ALA A 33 2.78 -5.50 12.99
C ALA A 33 2.96 -3.99 12.83
N ASN A 34 1.98 -3.25 12.31
CA ASN A 34 2.10 -1.81 12.16
C ASN A 34 2.00 -1.05 13.48
N SER A 35 1.21 -1.53 14.45
CA SER A 35 1.19 -0.91 15.80
C SER A 35 2.53 -1.08 16.51
N ALA A 36 3.11 -2.28 16.46
CA ALA A 36 4.44 -2.54 16.99
C ALA A 36 5.51 -1.72 16.26
N ALA A 37 5.45 -1.67 14.93
CA ALA A 37 6.38 -0.88 14.12
C ALA A 37 6.32 0.61 14.47
N LEU A 38 5.12 1.18 14.52
CA LEU A 38 4.91 2.58 14.87
C LEU A 38 5.44 2.89 16.28
N TRP A 39 5.19 2.01 17.25
CA TRP A 39 5.71 2.15 18.61
C TRP A 39 7.25 2.16 18.62
N VAL A 40 7.90 1.20 17.95
CA VAL A 40 9.36 1.12 17.89
C VAL A 40 9.97 2.32 17.16
N LEU A 41 9.40 2.70 16.01
CA LEU A 41 9.87 3.81 15.18
C LEU A 41 9.79 5.14 15.93
N CYS A 42 8.68 5.41 16.60
CA CYS A 42 8.49 6.64 17.38
C CYS A 42 9.40 6.70 18.61
N ARG A 43 9.50 5.62 19.38
CA ARG A 43 10.21 5.61 20.67
C ARG A 43 11.72 5.43 20.57
N TYR A 44 12.21 4.59 19.66
CA TYR A 44 13.62 4.18 19.66
C TYR A 44 14.40 4.65 18.44
N ILE A 45 13.75 4.79 17.28
CA ILE A 45 14.43 5.03 16.00
C ILE A 45 14.29 6.48 15.54
N SER A 46 13.27 7.22 16.00
CA SER A 46 12.92 8.56 15.53
C SER A 46 14.08 9.58 15.55
N ARG A 47 15.08 9.40 16.43
CA ARG A 47 16.26 10.27 16.49
C ARG A 47 17.50 9.74 15.75
N LYS A 48 17.49 8.49 15.27
CA LYS A 48 18.68 7.79 14.77
C LYS A 48 18.71 7.60 13.26
N SER A 49 17.56 7.49 12.58
CA SER A 49 17.52 7.20 11.14
C SER A 49 16.77 8.28 10.35
N LYS A 50 17.35 8.67 9.20
CA LYS A 50 16.85 9.73 8.32
C LYS A 50 15.60 9.35 7.52
N ALA A 51 15.32 8.05 7.34
CA ALA A 51 14.10 7.60 6.65
C ALA A 51 12.92 7.37 7.61
N VAL A 52 13.09 7.59 8.91
CA VAL A 52 12.08 7.20 9.92
C VAL A 52 10.78 7.96 9.78
N ILE A 53 10.83 9.21 9.31
CA ILE A 53 9.62 9.98 9.06
C ILE A 53 8.76 9.30 8.00
N PHE A 54 9.34 8.89 6.86
CA PHE A 54 8.59 8.19 5.81
C PHE A 54 8.04 6.85 6.32
N MET A 55 8.83 6.08 7.08
CA MET A 55 8.38 4.82 7.68
C MET A 55 7.23 5.01 8.69
N ILE A 56 7.26 6.07 9.51
CA ILE A 56 6.16 6.39 10.43
C ILE A 56 4.89 6.72 9.65
N ASN A 57 4.99 7.54 8.60
CA ASN A 57 3.82 7.90 7.80
C ASN A 57 3.23 6.70 7.05
N LEU A 58 4.07 5.79 6.58
CA LEU A 58 3.67 4.54 5.96
C LEU A 58 2.89 3.66 6.97
N ALA A 59 3.43 3.43 8.16
CA ALA A 59 2.73 2.71 9.24
C ALA A 59 1.41 3.37 9.65
N VAL A 60 1.32 4.71 9.64
CA VAL A 60 0.07 5.44 9.92
C VAL A 60 -0.97 5.22 8.81
N ALA A 61 -0.55 5.25 7.54
CA ALA A 61 -1.42 4.96 6.41
C ALA A 61 -1.96 3.53 6.47
N ASP A 62 -1.09 2.57 6.78
CA ASP A 62 -1.44 1.16 6.95
C ASP A 62 -2.43 0.93 8.08
N LEU A 63 -2.20 1.52 9.25
CA LEU A 63 -3.12 1.42 10.39
C LEU A 63 -4.49 2.01 10.04
N ALA A 64 -4.53 3.16 9.35
CA ALA A 64 -5.79 3.75 8.91
C ALA A 64 -6.57 2.80 7.97
N HIS A 65 -5.89 2.13 7.04
CA HIS A 65 -6.53 1.13 6.19
C HIS A 65 -6.98 -0.10 6.97
N VAL A 66 -6.10 -0.67 7.80
CA VAL A 66 -6.38 -1.89 8.57
C VAL A 66 -7.55 -1.69 9.52
N LEU A 67 -7.65 -0.52 10.17
CA LEU A 67 -8.79 -0.17 11.04
C LEU A 67 -10.12 -0.07 10.29
N SER A 68 -10.10 0.13 8.97
CA SER A 68 -11.31 0.12 8.13
C SER A 68 -11.74 -1.29 7.71
N LEU A 69 -10.88 -2.31 7.84
CA LEU A 69 -11.15 -3.68 7.38
C LEU A 69 -12.30 -4.36 8.12
N PRO A 70 -12.49 -4.24 9.46
CA PRO A 70 -13.60 -4.89 10.15
C PRO A 70 -14.97 -4.54 9.58
N LEU A 71 -15.19 -3.27 9.21
CA LEU A 71 -16.45 -2.83 8.60
C LEU A 71 -16.64 -3.44 7.20
N ARG A 72 -15.56 -3.54 6.41
CA ARG A 72 -15.57 -4.21 5.10
C ARG A 72 -15.84 -5.71 5.23
N ILE A 73 -15.23 -6.37 6.20
CA ILE A 73 -15.44 -7.79 6.49
C ILE A 73 -16.90 -8.02 6.84
N TYR A 74 -17.48 -7.19 7.73
CA TYR A 74 -18.90 -7.25 8.07
C TYR A 74 -19.78 -7.17 6.81
N TYR A 75 -19.50 -6.22 5.92
CA TYR A 75 -20.25 -6.04 4.67
C TYR A 75 -20.21 -7.29 3.78
N TYR A 76 -19.01 -7.84 3.55
CA TYR A 76 -18.85 -8.99 2.64
C TYR A 76 -19.38 -10.31 3.22
N ILE A 77 -19.57 -10.41 4.54
CA ILE A 77 -20.20 -11.56 5.19
C ILE A 77 -21.73 -11.41 5.20
N ASN A 78 -22.23 -10.24 5.60
CA ASN A 78 -23.66 -10.04 5.87
C ASN A 78 -24.43 -9.45 4.69
N HIS A 79 -23.75 -9.11 3.59
CA HIS A 79 -24.33 -8.48 2.39
C HIS A 79 -25.18 -7.23 2.72
N SER A 80 -24.85 -6.54 3.81
CA SER A 80 -25.59 -5.40 4.34
C SER A 80 -24.65 -4.37 4.96
N TRP A 81 -25.01 -3.08 4.83
CA TRP A 81 -24.24 -1.96 5.35
C TRP A 81 -25.09 -1.07 6.28
N PRO A 82 -25.11 -1.34 7.60
CA PRO A 82 -25.90 -0.57 8.56
C PRO A 82 -25.19 0.71 9.08
N PHE A 83 -23.94 0.96 8.69
CA PHE A 83 -23.08 1.99 9.30
C PHE A 83 -23.22 3.39 8.65
N GLY A 84 -24.17 3.54 7.73
CA GLY A 84 -24.46 4.80 7.04
C GLY A 84 -23.44 5.20 5.97
N ASN A 85 -23.85 6.18 5.16
CA ASN A 85 -23.14 6.59 3.93
C ASN A 85 -21.73 7.13 4.20
N PHE A 86 -21.57 7.92 5.27
CA PHE A 86 -20.27 8.50 5.62
C PHE A 86 -19.20 7.44 5.83
N LEU A 87 -19.48 6.42 6.64
CA LEU A 87 -18.51 5.36 6.90
C LEU A 87 -18.24 4.50 5.64
N CYS A 88 -19.23 4.29 4.77
CA CYS A 88 -19.01 3.59 3.51
C CYS A 88 -17.98 4.34 2.64
N LEU A 89 -18.18 5.64 2.44
CA LEU A 89 -17.30 6.49 1.65
C LEU A 89 -15.93 6.69 2.32
N LEU A 90 -15.88 6.82 3.65
CA LEU A 90 -14.63 6.93 4.40
C LEU A 90 -13.80 5.64 4.29
N CYS A 91 -14.40 4.48 4.53
CA CYS A 91 -13.72 3.20 4.39
C CYS A 91 -13.25 3.00 2.94
N PHE A 92 -14.03 3.42 1.94
CA PHE A 92 -13.63 3.39 0.55
C PHE A 92 -12.41 4.29 0.30
N TYR A 93 -12.47 5.55 0.75
CA TYR A 93 -11.40 6.55 0.65
C TYR A 93 -10.09 6.05 1.31
N LEU A 94 -10.15 5.53 2.53
CA LEU A 94 -8.98 5.08 3.28
C LEU A 94 -8.17 3.99 2.56
N LYS A 95 -8.81 3.14 1.74
CA LYS A 95 -8.09 2.14 0.92
C LYS A 95 -7.25 2.79 -0.18
N TYR A 96 -7.79 3.76 -0.89
CA TYR A 96 -7.05 4.45 -1.96
C TYR A 96 -6.01 5.39 -1.36
N LEU A 97 -6.36 6.09 -0.27
CA LEU A 97 -5.43 6.92 0.47
C LEU A 97 -4.21 6.11 0.92
N ASN A 98 -4.41 4.94 1.53
CA ASN A 98 -3.30 4.04 1.90
C ASN A 98 -2.49 3.62 0.67
N MET A 99 -3.14 3.08 -0.38
CA MET A 99 -2.45 2.62 -1.58
C MET A 99 -1.53 3.70 -2.19
N TYR A 100 -2.04 4.91 -2.43
CA TYR A 100 -1.26 5.98 -3.03
C TYR A 100 -0.25 6.59 -2.04
N ALA A 101 -0.57 6.67 -0.75
CA ALA A 101 0.39 7.10 0.27
C ALA A 101 1.58 6.12 0.34
N SER A 102 1.32 4.81 0.33
CA SER A 102 2.34 3.76 0.31
C SER A 102 3.23 3.87 -0.92
N ILE A 103 2.64 3.99 -2.11
CA ILE A 103 3.38 4.21 -3.37
C ILE A 103 4.31 5.43 -3.25
N CYS A 104 3.80 6.57 -2.77
CA CYS A 104 4.59 7.78 -2.63
C CYS A 104 5.70 7.63 -1.58
N PHE A 105 5.41 7.04 -0.41
CA PHE A 105 6.42 6.87 0.65
C PHE A 105 7.49 5.85 0.28
N LEU A 106 7.16 4.74 -0.35
CA LEU A 106 8.14 3.80 -0.91
C LEU A 106 9.03 4.47 -1.97
N SER A 107 8.44 5.34 -2.80
CA SER A 107 9.20 6.16 -3.75
C SER A 107 10.15 7.13 -3.04
N CYS A 108 9.66 7.88 -2.04
CA CYS A 108 10.47 8.80 -1.26
C CYS A 108 11.63 8.09 -0.56
N ILE A 109 11.37 6.92 0.04
CA ILE A 109 12.40 6.07 0.66
C ILE A 109 13.45 5.66 -0.38
N SER A 110 13.01 5.21 -1.56
CA SER A 110 13.91 4.78 -2.63
C SER A 110 14.80 5.92 -3.13
N ILE A 111 14.21 7.10 -3.39
CA ILE A 111 14.93 8.31 -3.78
C ILE A 111 15.92 8.73 -2.69
N GLN A 112 15.49 8.76 -1.42
CA GLN A 112 16.35 9.19 -0.32
C GLN A 112 17.56 8.28 -0.16
N ARG A 113 17.38 6.95 -0.30
CA ARG A 113 18.48 5.98 -0.21
C ARG A 113 19.44 6.09 -1.37
N TYR A 114 18.92 6.23 -2.59
CA TYR A 114 19.71 6.53 -3.76
C TYR A 114 20.50 7.85 -3.58
N PHE A 115 19.83 8.93 -3.19
CA PHE A 115 20.45 10.25 -3.04
C PHE A 115 21.56 10.26 -1.99
N PHE A 116 21.34 9.65 -0.83
CA PHE A 116 22.36 9.60 0.23
C PHE A 116 23.56 8.74 -0.13
N LEU A 117 23.37 7.73 -0.99
CA LEU A 117 24.46 6.90 -1.50
C LEU A 117 25.42 7.69 -2.41
N TYR A 118 24.88 8.52 -3.30
CA TYR A 118 25.66 9.28 -4.29
C TYR A 118 26.12 10.65 -3.79
N HIS A 119 25.45 11.23 -2.78
CA HIS A 119 25.76 12.55 -2.25
C HIS A 119 25.93 12.53 -0.72
N PRO A 120 26.97 11.88 -0.18
CA PRO A 120 27.15 11.68 1.27
C PRO A 120 27.31 13.00 2.05
N PHE A 121 27.93 14.04 1.46
CA PHE A 121 28.04 15.35 2.11
C PHE A 121 26.68 16.02 2.29
N ARG A 122 25.84 16.01 1.24
CA ARG A 122 24.45 16.51 1.35
C ARG A 122 23.59 15.64 2.26
N ALA A 123 23.86 14.33 2.28
CA ALA A 123 23.22 13.44 3.22
C ALA A 123 23.53 13.88 4.65
N LYS A 124 24.79 14.19 4.98
CA LYS A 124 25.20 14.66 6.33
C LYS A 124 24.40 15.88 6.77
N ASP A 125 24.23 16.86 5.89
CA ASP A 125 23.52 18.11 6.17
C ASP A 125 21.98 18.00 6.09
N TRP A 126 21.47 16.82 5.72
CA TRP A 126 20.04 16.59 5.60
C TRP A 126 19.33 16.71 6.95
N LYS A 127 18.37 17.63 7.02
CA LYS A 127 17.60 17.94 8.23
C LYS A 127 16.25 17.24 8.20
N ARG A 128 15.82 16.73 9.36
CA ARG A 128 14.50 16.10 9.59
C ARG A 128 13.33 16.93 9.08
N ARG A 129 13.42 18.27 9.10
CA ARG A 129 12.38 19.18 8.59
C ARG A 129 12.04 18.93 7.11
N TYR A 130 13.01 18.48 6.31
CA TYR A 130 12.79 18.18 4.89
C TYR A 130 11.91 16.95 4.74
N ASP A 131 12.17 15.89 5.50
CA ASP A 131 11.33 14.69 5.47
C ASP A 131 9.90 15.00 5.95
N VAL A 132 9.76 15.83 7.00
CA VAL A 132 8.44 16.28 7.48
C VAL A 132 7.70 17.09 6.42
N ALA A 133 8.38 18.04 5.76
CA ALA A 133 7.78 18.84 4.70
C ALA A 133 7.37 18.00 3.48
N ILE A 134 8.22 17.04 3.07
CA ILE A 134 7.90 16.09 2.00
C ILE A 134 6.70 15.24 2.39
N SER A 135 6.66 14.70 3.62
CA SER A 135 5.51 13.92 4.10
C SER A 135 4.22 14.73 4.13
N ALA A 136 4.26 15.98 4.59
CA ALA A 136 3.10 16.86 4.59
C ALA A 136 2.59 17.13 3.17
N LEU A 137 3.51 17.35 2.22
CA LEU A 137 3.18 17.51 0.82
C LEU A 137 2.56 16.23 0.23
N VAL A 138 3.12 15.06 0.53
CA VAL A 138 2.57 13.76 0.10
C VAL A 138 1.14 13.60 0.61
N TRP A 139 0.89 13.84 1.91
CA TRP A 139 -0.46 13.74 2.47
C TRP A 139 -1.44 14.70 1.83
N LEU A 140 -1.02 15.93 1.58
CA LEU A 140 -1.86 16.93 0.91
C LEU A 140 -2.18 16.50 -0.52
N LEU A 141 -1.17 16.14 -1.31
CA LEU A 141 -1.35 15.74 -2.72
C LEU A 141 -2.18 14.46 -2.85
N VAL A 142 -1.80 13.40 -2.14
CA VAL A 142 -2.52 12.12 -2.16
C VAL A 142 -3.92 12.28 -1.58
N GLY A 143 -4.05 13.01 -0.48
CA GLY A 143 -5.32 13.29 0.18
C GLY A 143 -6.31 13.95 -0.77
N MET A 144 -5.89 15.01 -1.48
CA MET A 144 -6.71 15.70 -2.48
C MET A 144 -6.97 14.83 -3.72
N ALA A 145 -5.95 14.16 -4.26
CA ALA A 145 -6.07 13.32 -5.45
C ALA A 145 -7.03 12.13 -5.25
N CYS A 146 -7.20 11.66 -4.01
CA CYS A 146 -8.11 10.56 -3.70
C CYS A 146 -9.58 10.99 -3.49
N LEU A 147 -9.87 12.28 -3.30
CA LEU A 147 -11.24 12.78 -3.04
C LEU A 147 -12.25 12.48 -4.16
N PRO A 148 -11.87 12.49 -5.46
CA PRO A 148 -12.81 12.16 -6.53
C PRO A 148 -13.30 10.70 -6.50
N PHE A 149 -12.53 9.74 -5.99
CA PHE A 149 -12.92 8.32 -6.06
C PHE A 149 -14.23 8.02 -5.29
N PRO A 150 -14.42 8.45 -4.02
CA PRO A 150 -15.71 8.32 -3.33
C PRO A 150 -16.85 9.04 -4.05
N ILE A 151 -16.60 10.24 -4.58
CA ILE A 151 -17.62 11.06 -5.27
C ILE A 151 -18.10 10.37 -6.55
N MET A 152 -17.19 9.77 -7.31
CA MET A 152 -17.55 8.97 -8.49
C MET A 152 -18.35 7.72 -8.13
N ARG A 153 -18.24 7.22 -6.90
CA ARG A 153 -18.92 6.01 -6.42
C ARG A 153 -20.16 6.29 -5.58
N SER A 154 -20.47 7.55 -5.26
CA SER A 154 -21.64 7.91 -4.45
C SER A 154 -22.94 7.95 -5.24
N HIS A 155 -22.93 7.61 -6.53
CA HIS A 155 -24.13 7.59 -7.35
C HIS A 155 -25.01 6.37 -7.00
N GLY A 156 -26.26 6.61 -6.61
CA GLY A 156 -27.17 5.56 -6.14
C GLY A 156 -27.04 5.22 -4.65
N LEU A 157 -26.31 6.03 -3.88
CA LEU A 157 -26.31 6.00 -2.41
C LEU A 157 -27.64 6.57 -1.87
N ASP A 158 -28.73 5.82 -2.02
CA ASP A 158 -29.97 6.14 -1.31
C ASP A 158 -29.83 5.77 0.16
N ASN A 159 -30.52 6.48 1.07
CA ASN A 159 -30.48 6.21 2.51
C ASN A 159 -30.88 4.77 2.89
N ASN A 160 -31.51 4.01 1.98
CA ASN A 160 -31.91 2.61 2.13
C ASN A 160 -31.03 1.61 1.36
N SER A 161 -29.92 2.04 0.74
CA SER A 161 -29.06 1.11 0.01
C SER A 161 -28.20 0.30 0.98
N ASN A 162 -28.42 -1.02 1.01
CA ASN A 162 -27.56 -1.94 1.77
C ASN A 162 -26.20 -2.20 1.10
N ALA A 163 -25.96 -1.61 -0.09
CA ALA A 163 -24.78 -1.84 -0.92
C ALA A 163 -23.66 -0.83 -0.63
N CYS A 164 -22.41 -1.29 -0.68
CA CYS A 164 -21.21 -0.46 -0.49
C CYS A 164 -20.03 -0.99 -1.32
N PHE A 165 -18.94 -0.23 -1.38
CA PHE A 165 -17.66 -0.60 -2.01
C PHE A 165 -17.78 -1.04 -3.49
N ALA A 166 -17.45 -2.31 -3.76
CA ALA A 166 -17.34 -2.85 -5.11
C ALA A 166 -18.71 -3.00 -5.80
N ASP A 167 -19.82 -2.85 -5.05
CA ASP A 167 -21.18 -2.96 -5.56
C ASP A 167 -21.82 -1.57 -5.79
N LEU A 168 -21.12 -0.50 -5.40
CA LEU A 168 -21.50 0.86 -5.77
C LEU A 168 -21.30 1.12 -7.26
N GLN A 169 -22.27 1.80 -7.86
CA GLN A 169 -22.20 2.20 -9.26
C GLN A 169 -21.16 3.31 -9.44
N VAL A 170 -20.45 3.26 -10.57
CA VAL A 170 -19.56 4.33 -10.99
C VAL A 170 -20.43 5.34 -11.75
N LYS A 171 -20.37 6.61 -11.36
CA LYS A 171 -20.97 7.70 -12.13
C LYS A 171 -20.33 7.73 -13.51
N PRO A 172 -21.11 7.57 -14.59
CA PRO A 172 -20.55 7.50 -15.94
C PRO A 172 -19.89 8.84 -16.29
N ILE A 173 -18.77 8.74 -17.00
CA ILE A 173 -18.10 9.90 -17.58
C ILE A 173 -18.71 10.12 -18.96
N GLU A 174 -19.26 11.30 -19.21
CA GLU A 174 -20.03 11.59 -20.44
C GLU A 174 -19.21 11.44 -21.74
N SER A 175 -17.87 11.44 -21.64
CA SER A 175 -16.95 11.30 -22.78
C SER A 175 -16.00 10.12 -22.62
N LYS A 176 -16.05 9.18 -23.57
CA LYS A 176 -15.08 8.07 -23.69
C LYS A 176 -13.64 8.54 -23.80
N VAL A 177 -13.41 9.62 -24.56
CA VAL A 177 -12.07 10.23 -24.70
C VAL A 177 -11.64 10.83 -23.36
N GLY A 178 -12.55 11.48 -22.64
CA GLY A 178 -12.33 11.99 -21.30
C GLY A 178 -11.91 10.88 -20.33
N THR A 179 -12.58 9.73 -20.36
CA THR A 179 -12.21 8.55 -19.57
C THR A 179 -10.80 8.07 -19.85
N VAL A 180 -10.44 7.92 -21.13
CA VAL A 180 -9.11 7.44 -21.52
C VAL A 180 -8.03 8.41 -21.06
N LEU A 181 -8.22 9.71 -21.31
CA LEU A 181 -7.25 10.74 -20.92
C LEU A 181 -7.10 10.82 -19.40
N MET A 182 -8.23 10.91 -18.67
CA MET A 182 -8.21 11.02 -17.21
C MET A 182 -7.59 9.78 -16.55
N THR A 183 -8.03 8.58 -16.95
CA THR A 183 -7.51 7.32 -16.40
C THR A 183 -6.05 7.14 -16.79
N GLY A 184 -5.69 7.41 -18.05
CA GLY A 184 -4.31 7.31 -18.54
C GLY A 184 -3.36 8.28 -17.81
N THR A 185 -3.76 9.54 -17.61
CA THR A 185 -2.96 10.50 -16.84
C THR A 185 -2.86 10.10 -15.36
N ALA A 186 -3.94 9.62 -14.74
CA ALA A 186 -3.93 9.15 -13.36
C ALA A 186 -3.00 7.96 -13.16
N GLU A 187 -3.02 6.98 -14.07
CA GLU A 187 -2.13 5.81 -14.00
C GLU A 187 -0.67 6.16 -14.35
N LEU A 188 -0.45 7.08 -15.29
CA LEU A 188 0.89 7.55 -15.63
C LEU A 188 1.56 8.23 -14.42
N LEU A 189 0.84 9.11 -13.73
CA LEU A 189 1.37 9.87 -12.60
C LEU A 189 1.34 9.05 -11.30
N GLY A 190 0.29 8.29 -11.06
CA GLY A 190 0.04 7.56 -9.82
C GLY A 190 0.71 6.18 -9.74
N PHE A 191 1.09 5.59 -10.88
CA PHE A 191 1.71 4.26 -10.93
C PHE A 191 3.00 4.22 -11.75
N VAL A 192 2.96 4.62 -13.03
CA VAL A 192 4.12 4.47 -13.94
C VAL A 192 5.29 5.34 -13.50
N GLY A 193 5.06 6.60 -13.12
CA GLY A 193 6.09 7.51 -12.60
C GLY A 193 6.80 6.95 -11.35
N PRO A 194 6.06 6.57 -10.30
CA PRO A 194 6.61 5.89 -9.12
C PRO A 194 7.37 4.59 -9.46
N LEU A 195 6.82 3.75 -10.35
CA LEU A 195 7.46 2.51 -10.79
C LEU A 195 8.83 2.78 -11.42
N ILE A 196 8.88 3.69 -12.40
CA ILE A 196 10.14 4.08 -13.06
C ILE A 196 11.14 4.61 -12.03
N THR A 197 10.67 5.43 -11.10
CA THR A 197 11.51 6.02 -10.05
C THR A 197 12.14 4.94 -9.16
N ILE A 198 11.33 4.01 -8.64
CA ILE A 198 11.79 2.93 -7.76
C ILE A 198 12.74 1.99 -8.51
N LEU A 199 12.40 1.61 -9.75
CA LEU A 199 13.26 0.74 -10.57
C LEU A 199 14.58 1.42 -10.91
N TYR A 200 14.56 2.70 -11.27
CA TYR A 200 15.76 3.49 -11.54
C TYR A 200 16.66 3.58 -10.30
N CYS A 201 16.09 3.94 -9.15
CA CYS A 201 16.82 4.01 -7.89
C CYS A 201 17.44 2.65 -7.52
N THR A 202 16.69 1.57 -7.73
CA THR A 202 17.16 0.20 -7.48
C THR A 202 18.30 -0.19 -8.42
N TRP A 203 18.15 0.06 -9.72
CA TRP A 203 19.18 -0.24 -10.72
C TRP A 203 20.46 0.53 -10.44
N LYS A 204 20.39 1.85 -10.23
CA LYS A 204 21.57 2.66 -9.90
C LYS A 204 22.23 2.23 -8.60
N THR A 205 21.46 1.94 -7.56
CA THR A 205 22.01 1.43 -6.29
C THR A 205 22.75 0.09 -6.50
N ARG A 206 22.23 -0.81 -7.35
CA ARG A 206 22.91 -2.07 -7.72
C ARG A 206 24.19 -1.82 -8.50
N ASP A 207 24.15 -0.92 -9.48
CA ASP A 207 25.28 -0.56 -10.33
C ASP A 207 26.45 0.02 -9.51
N SER A 208 26.14 0.90 -8.54
CA SER A 208 27.13 1.47 -7.61
C SER A 208 27.88 0.43 -6.77
N ILE A 209 27.33 -0.78 -6.60
CA ILE A 209 27.96 -1.86 -5.83
C ILE A 209 28.79 -2.76 -6.75
N ARG A 210 28.41 -2.90 -8.03
CA ARG A 210 29.13 -3.71 -9.03
C ARG A 210 30.34 -3.00 -9.63
N GLY A 211 30.36 -1.66 -9.62
CA GLY A 211 31.51 -0.87 -10.06
C GLY A 211 32.74 -1.11 -9.17
N PHE A 212 33.81 -1.66 -9.74
CA PHE A 212 35.08 -2.06 -9.11
C PHE A 212 35.94 -0.93 -8.51
N HIS A 213 35.41 0.27 -8.31
CA HIS A 213 36.14 1.41 -7.75
C HIS A 213 35.34 1.94 -6.58
N ILE A 214 35.89 1.87 -5.36
CA ILE A 214 35.67 2.73 -4.17
C ILE A 214 35.87 1.91 -2.85
N PRO A 215 36.40 2.51 -1.75
CA PRO A 215 36.97 1.81 -0.58
C PRO A 215 36.02 0.92 0.22
N GLN A 216 36.61 -0.10 0.85
CA GLN A 216 35.97 -1.19 1.61
C GLN A 216 35.16 -0.74 2.85
N GLU A 217 35.42 0.47 3.36
CA GLU A 217 34.89 1.02 4.61
C GLU A 217 33.35 1.22 4.62
N ASN A 218 32.71 1.46 3.46
CA ASN A 218 31.27 1.74 3.35
C ASN A 218 30.42 0.58 2.82
N SER A 219 30.99 -0.62 2.66
CA SER A 219 30.30 -1.77 2.05
C SER A 219 29.00 -2.17 2.77
N GLY A 220 28.96 -2.10 4.11
CA GLY A 220 27.78 -2.44 4.91
C GLY A 220 26.59 -1.47 4.73
N GLU A 221 26.85 -0.16 4.70
CA GLU A 221 25.79 0.84 4.50
C GLU A 221 25.20 0.77 3.08
N ARG A 222 26.03 0.48 2.08
CA ARG A 222 25.59 0.28 0.69
C ARG A 222 24.73 -0.96 0.54
N GLN A 223 25.15 -2.08 1.13
CA GLN A 223 24.36 -3.31 1.11
C GLN A 223 23.01 -3.14 1.82
N LYS A 224 23.01 -2.37 2.93
CA LYS A 224 21.78 -1.96 3.61
C LYS A 224 20.90 -1.16 2.65
N ALA A 225 21.41 -0.08 2.05
CA ALA A 225 20.67 0.73 1.08
C ALA A 225 20.10 -0.10 -0.09
N LEU A 226 20.90 -1.01 -0.66
CA LEU A 226 20.46 -1.91 -1.73
C LEU A 226 19.31 -2.82 -1.29
N ARG A 227 19.40 -3.41 -0.10
CA ARG A 227 18.33 -4.22 0.48
C ARG A 227 17.06 -3.39 0.63
N MET A 228 17.17 -2.16 1.11
CA MET A 228 16.03 -1.25 1.31
C MET A 228 15.31 -0.93 -0.01
N VAL A 229 16.04 -0.45 -1.02
CA VAL A 229 15.43 -0.09 -2.32
C VAL A 229 14.90 -1.32 -3.05
N SER A 230 15.57 -2.47 -2.94
CA SER A 230 15.09 -3.73 -3.53
C SER A 230 13.80 -4.20 -2.86
N MET A 231 13.67 -4.08 -1.54
CA MET A 231 12.42 -4.42 -0.85
C MET A 231 11.28 -3.49 -1.23
N CYS A 232 11.53 -2.17 -1.34
CA CYS A 232 10.53 -1.23 -1.85
C CYS A 232 10.07 -1.60 -3.25
N ALA A 233 10.98 -1.99 -4.15
CA ALA A 233 10.65 -2.45 -5.50
C ALA A 233 9.83 -3.75 -5.49
N ILE A 234 10.19 -4.71 -4.64
CA ILE A 234 9.46 -5.98 -4.52
C ILE A 234 8.03 -5.73 -4.03
N VAL A 235 7.86 -5.00 -2.92
CA VAL A 235 6.53 -4.69 -2.39
C VAL A 235 5.70 -3.92 -3.42
N PHE A 236 6.29 -2.91 -4.07
CA PHE A 236 5.60 -2.17 -5.11
C PHE A 236 5.13 -3.05 -6.28
N CYS A 237 6.02 -3.87 -6.83
CA CYS A 237 5.70 -4.73 -7.97
C CYS A 237 4.75 -5.86 -7.62
N VAL A 238 4.80 -6.39 -6.41
CA VAL A 238 3.91 -7.48 -5.97
C VAL A 238 2.55 -6.93 -5.58
N CYS A 239 2.47 -5.87 -4.79
CA CYS A 239 1.21 -5.36 -4.25
C CYS A 239 0.48 -4.42 -5.19
N PHE A 240 1.18 -3.49 -5.85
CA PHE A 240 0.52 -2.40 -6.59
C PHE A 240 0.45 -2.63 -8.10
N ALA A 241 1.50 -3.16 -8.73
CA ALA A 241 1.52 -3.32 -10.18
C ALA A 241 0.36 -4.17 -10.75
N PRO A 242 -0.02 -5.32 -10.15
CA PRO A 242 -1.14 -6.11 -10.65
C PRO A 242 -2.47 -5.35 -10.57
N TYR A 243 -2.65 -4.53 -9.53
CA TYR A 243 -3.83 -3.68 -9.36
C TYR A 243 -3.89 -2.58 -10.40
N HIS A 244 -2.83 -1.79 -10.58
CA HIS A 244 -2.83 -0.65 -11.49
C HIS A 244 -2.95 -1.07 -12.96
N ILE A 245 -2.28 -2.16 -13.35
CA ILE A 245 -2.43 -2.75 -14.68
C ILE A 245 -3.89 -3.14 -14.90
N ASN A 246 -4.52 -3.86 -13.96
CA ASN A 246 -5.92 -4.25 -14.10
C ASN A 246 -6.89 -3.07 -14.02
N PHE A 247 -6.61 -2.07 -13.18
CA PHE A 247 -7.45 -0.91 -12.95
C PHE A 247 -7.61 -0.05 -14.22
N PHE A 248 -6.52 0.13 -14.97
CA PHE A 248 -6.58 0.80 -16.27
C PHE A 248 -7.61 0.16 -17.20
N PHE A 249 -7.52 -1.16 -17.41
CA PHE A 249 -8.50 -1.89 -18.23
C PHE A 249 -9.89 -1.88 -17.59
N TYR A 250 -9.98 -1.98 -16.27
CA TYR A 250 -11.25 -2.01 -15.54
C TYR A 250 -12.08 -0.75 -15.79
N MET A 251 -11.44 0.41 -15.74
CA MET A 251 -12.11 1.68 -16.03
C MET A 251 -12.54 1.78 -17.50
N LEU A 252 -11.72 1.32 -18.45
CA LEU A 252 -12.07 1.32 -19.87
C LEU A 252 -13.23 0.36 -20.20
N VAL A 253 -13.30 -0.79 -19.53
CA VAL A 253 -14.41 -1.75 -19.64
C VAL A 253 -15.68 -1.17 -19.01
N LYS A 254 -15.58 -0.58 -17.80
CA LYS A 254 -16.74 -0.01 -17.09
C LYS A 254 -17.39 1.15 -17.83
N GLU A 255 -16.59 2.00 -18.48
CA GLU A 255 -17.06 3.13 -19.30
C GLU A 255 -17.37 2.73 -20.76
N LYS A 256 -17.40 1.43 -21.08
CA LYS A 256 -17.71 0.88 -22.41
C LYS A 256 -16.83 1.44 -23.52
N VAL A 257 -15.58 1.78 -23.19
CA VAL A 257 -14.53 2.14 -24.17
C VAL A 257 -14.02 0.86 -24.82
N ILE A 258 -13.72 -0.16 -24.01
CA ILE A 258 -13.41 -1.51 -24.46
C ILE A 258 -14.68 -2.36 -24.34
N THR A 259 -15.11 -2.97 -25.44
CA THR A 259 -16.28 -3.86 -25.50
C THR A 259 -15.92 -5.30 -25.83
N ASP A 260 -14.63 -5.63 -25.89
CA ASP A 260 -14.16 -7.00 -26.10
C ASP A 260 -14.57 -7.88 -24.90
N CYS A 261 -15.27 -8.99 -25.15
CA CYS A 261 -15.82 -9.83 -24.09
C CYS A 261 -14.72 -10.56 -23.29
N PHE A 262 -13.61 -10.95 -23.93
CA PHE A 262 -12.53 -11.65 -23.26
C PHE A 262 -11.83 -10.73 -22.26
N LEU A 263 -11.44 -9.53 -22.70
CA LEU A 263 -10.86 -8.49 -21.85
C LEU A 263 -11.83 -8.08 -20.73
N SER A 264 -13.10 -7.86 -21.06
CA SER A 264 -14.11 -7.51 -20.06
C SER A 264 -14.24 -8.58 -18.98
N THR A 265 -14.28 -9.85 -19.38
CA THR A 265 -14.42 -10.98 -18.44
C THR A 265 -13.20 -11.10 -17.55
N ILE A 266 -12.00 -11.13 -18.13
CA ILE A 266 -10.75 -11.27 -17.37
C ILE A 266 -10.60 -10.12 -16.38
N THR A 267 -10.74 -8.88 -16.84
CA THR A 267 -10.52 -7.70 -16.00
C THR A 267 -11.49 -7.62 -14.82
N LEU A 268 -12.76 -7.98 -15.04
CA LEU A 268 -13.76 -8.03 -13.95
C LEU A 268 -13.48 -9.18 -12.98
N TYR A 269 -13.07 -10.34 -13.49
CA TYR A 269 -12.79 -11.55 -12.71
C TYR A 269 -11.52 -11.42 -11.85
N THR A 270 -10.47 -10.79 -12.36
CA THR A 270 -9.17 -10.60 -11.66
C THR A 270 -9.20 -9.48 -10.63
N GLN A 271 -10.13 -8.51 -10.77
CA GLN A 271 -10.20 -7.32 -9.91
C GLN A 271 -10.20 -7.64 -8.39
N PRO A 272 -10.93 -8.65 -7.87
CA PRO A 272 -10.89 -8.99 -6.45
C PRO A 272 -9.52 -9.44 -5.96
N PHE A 273 -8.81 -10.23 -6.78
CA PHE A 273 -7.46 -10.70 -6.49
C PHE A 273 -6.47 -9.53 -6.46
N CYS A 274 -6.49 -8.70 -7.50
CA CYS A 274 -5.59 -7.55 -7.60
C CYS A 274 -5.80 -6.55 -6.45
N LEU A 275 -7.06 -6.24 -6.10
CA LEU A 275 -7.36 -5.31 -5.00
C LEU A 275 -6.95 -5.89 -3.63
N SER A 276 -7.11 -7.20 -3.43
CA SER A 276 -6.68 -7.88 -2.20
C SER A 276 -5.15 -7.93 -2.09
N LEU A 277 -4.46 -8.13 -3.21
CA LEU A 277 -3.00 -8.10 -3.28
C LEU A 277 -2.44 -6.71 -2.95
N ALA A 278 -3.11 -5.65 -3.43
CA ALA A 278 -2.81 -4.28 -3.02
C ALA A 278 -3.12 -3.98 -1.54
N SER A 279 -3.94 -4.79 -0.86
CA SER A 279 -4.16 -4.68 0.59
C SER A 279 -3.13 -5.44 1.41
N LEU A 280 -2.40 -6.40 0.80
CA LEU A 280 -1.33 -7.14 1.49
C LEU A 280 -0.09 -6.28 1.76
N ASP A 281 0.04 -5.13 1.11
CA ASP A 281 1.09 -4.12 1.32
C ASP A 281 1.33 -3.84 2.82
N CYS A 282 0.25 -3.56 3.56
CA CYS A 282 0.34 -3.27 5.00
C CYS A 282 0.92 -4.42 5.84
N CYS A 283 0.90 -5.66 5.35
CA CYS A 283 1.55 -6.80 6.01
C CYS A 283 3.03 -6.94 5.62
N LEU A 284 3.42 -6.44 4.45
CA LEU A 284 4.78 -6.53 3.92
C LEU A 284 5.66 -5.34 4.34
N ASP A 285 5.09 -4.15 4.55
CA ASP A 285 5.83 -2.96 4.98
C ASP A 285 6.56 -3.13 6.32
N PRO A 286 6.01 -3.82 7.34
CA PRO A 286 6.74 -4.20 8.55
C PRO A 286 8.01 -5.02 8.30
N ILE A 287 8.02 -5.84 7.25
CA ILE A 287 9.19 -6.62 6.83
C ILE A 287 10.26 -5.67 6.31
N ILE A 288 9.86 -4.62 5.57
CA ILE A 288 10.77 -3.55 5.17
C ILE A 288 11.43 -2.96 6.43
N TYR A 289 10.67 -2.53 7.44
CA TYR A 289 11.22 -1.95 8.68
C TYR A 289 12.20 -2.88 9.42
N PHE A 290 11.89 -4.18 9.48
CA PHE A 290 12.75 -5.18 10.10
C PHE A 290 14.10 -5.32 9.40
N PHE A 291 14.12 -5.31 8.07
CA PHE A 291 15.37 -5.38 7.31
C PHE A 291 16.08 -4.03 7.15
N MET A 292 15.38 -2.92 7.41
CA MET A 292 15.88 -1.55 7.29
C MET A 292 16.68 -1.06 8.49
N THR A 293 16.47 -1.60 9.69
CA THR A 293 17.07 -1.08 10.93
C THR A 293 17.63 -2.21 11.77
N SER A 294 18.96 -2.30 11.88
CA SER A 294 19.66 -3.17 12.82
C SER A 294 19.18 -2.95 14.25
N GLU A 295 18.82 -1.70 14.57
CA GLU A 295 18.22 -1.30 15.83
C GLU A 295 16.82 -1.90 16.02
N PHE A 296 16.03 -2.06 14.96
CA PHE A 296 14.71 -2.70 15.04
C PHE A 296 14.85 -4.21 15.29
N GLN A 297 15.83 -4.85 14.64
CA GLN A 297 16.17 -6.26 14.90
C GLN A 297 16.62 -6.46 16.34
N GLU A 298 17.47 -5.57 16.86
CA GLU A 298 17.99 -5.61 18.23
C GLU A 298 16.90 -5.35 19.28
N GLN A 299 15.96 -4.42 19.03
CA GLN A 299 14.86 -4.17 19.97
C GLN A 299 13.84 -5.31 19.98
N ILE A 300 13.52 -5.89 18.82
CA ILE A 300 12.64 -7.07 18.75
C ILE A 300 13.29 -8.28 19.41
N SER A 301 14.58 -8.54 19.17
CA SER A 301 15.29 -9.64 19.82
C SER A 301 15.39 -9.45 21.35
N ARG A 302 15.56 -8.21 21.82
CA ARG A 302 15.53 -7.90 23.25
C ARG A 302 14.15 -8.12 23.86
N HIS A 303 13.08 -7.69 23.21
CA HIS A 303 11.72 -7.90 23.71
C HIS A 303 11.28 -9.37 23.64
N SER A 304 11.64 -10.09 22.58
CA SER A 304 11.34 -11.52 22.46
C SER A 304 12.12 -12.34 23.50
N SER A 305 13.39 -12.04 23.73
CA SER A 305 14.19 -12.69 24.79
C SER A 305 13.66 -12.38 26.18
N MET A 306 13.24 -11.15 26.48
CA MET A 306 12.58 -10.81 27.75
C MET A 306 11.24 -11.56 27.94
N ALA A 307 10.42 -11.67 26.89
CA ALA A 307 9.15 -12.40 26.93
C ALA A 307 9.33 -13.92 27.06
N ILE A 308 10.37 -14.49 26.43
CA ILE A 308 10.75 -15.89 26.60
C ILE A 308 11.23 -16.13 28.03
N ARG A 309 12.07 -15.23 28.56
CA ARG A 309 12.60 -15.32 29.93
C ARG A 309 11.49 -15.21 30.97
N SER A 310 10.52 -14.30 30.80
CA SER A 310 9.38 -14.18 31.72
C SER A 310 8.48 -15.42 31.67
N ARG A 311 8.27 -16.03 30.50
CA ARG A 311 7.52 -17.28 30.37
C ARG A 311 8.24 -18.48 30.99
N LEU A 312 9.57 -18.55 30.87
CA LEU A 312 10.38 -19.58 31.52
C LEU A 312 10.30 -19.46 33.05
N MET A 313 10.47 -18.26 33.60
CA MET A 313 10.36 -18.03 35.04
C MET A 313 8.95 -18.30 35.60
N SER A 314 7.90 -17.97 34.83
CA SER A 314 6.52 -18.33 35.18
C SER A 314 6.27 -19.84 35.18
N LYS A 315 6.98 -20.60 34.34
CA LYS A 315 6.84 -22.06 34.25
C LYS A 315 7.59 -22.78 35.36
N GLU A 316 8.77 -22.28 35.76
CA GLU A 316 9.51 -22.75 36.94
C GLU A 316 8.75 -22.50 38.24
N SER A 317 8.07 -21.35 38.37
CA SER A 317 7.26 -21.04 39.55
C SER A 317 5.99 -21.91 39.65
N ALA A 318 5.48 -22.43 38.54
CA ALA A 318 4.31 -23.31 38.51
C ALA A 318 4.67 -24.80 38.70
N SER A 319 5.92 -25.20 38.45
CA SER A 319 6.42 -26.56 38.70
C SER A 319 6.99 -26.75 40.11
N SER A 320 7.08 -25.68 40.90
CA SER A 320 7.60 -25.67 42.28
C SER A 320 6.50 -25.54 43.34
N MET A 321 5.22 -25.57 42.93
CA MET A 321 4.04 -25.79 43.78
C MET A 321 3.51 -27.21 43.56
#